data_AF-A0A7X1IZ30-F1
#
_entry.id   AF-A0A7X1IZ30-F1
#
_cell.length_a   1.000
_cell.length_b   1.000
_cell.length_c   1.000
_cell.angle_alpha   90.00
_cell.angle_beta   90.00
_cell.angle_gamma   90.00
#
_symmetry.space_group_name_H-M   'P 1'
#
loop_
_entity.id
_entity.type
_entity.pdbx_description
1 polymer ?
#
loop_
_entity_poly.entity_id
_entity_poly.type
_entity_poly.pdbx_seq_one_letter_code
_entity_poly.pdbx_strand_id
1 'polypeptide(L)'
;MTSTNPPGPPSPSTGHSDTRPRGPAEPPLSAAELSGIARRMTWQQRAALRVLARTPSRVRQRNNGSPYVDTQTSSHIAITTWHALERKGLAYRDHTAHPASLLGQRLALTGKGLAVLNHLAQATFPSSVTQLWPPTPPRHFTAHPSAQDGSAPSTRRR
;
A
#
# COMPACT_ATOMS: atom_id res chain seq x y z
N MET A 1 7.25 -73.66 -27.15
CA MET A 1 6.06 -72.93 -27.61
C MET A 1 6.29 -71.45 -27.29
N THR A 2 7.05 -70.75 -28.14
CA THR A 2 6.60 -69.74 -29.13
C THR A 2 5.87 -68.52 -28.53
N SER A 3 6.55 -67.35 -28.63
CA SER A 3 6.09 -65.96 -28.85
C SER A 3 4.76 -65.50 -28.22
N THR A 4 4.68 -64.30 -27.66
CA THR A 4 4.67 -63.07 -28.49
C THR A 4 4.95 -61.83 -27.64
N ASN A 5 5.93 -61.04 -28.07
CA ASN A 5 6.15 -59.65 -27.64
C ASN A 5 5.40 -58.71 -28.61
N PRO A 6 4.70 -57.67 -28.13
CA PRO A 6 4.39 -56.49 -28.96
C PRO A 6 4.92 -55.18 -28.33
N PRO A 7 4.93 -54.06 -29.07
CA PRO A 7 6.02 -53.08 -29.12
C PRO A 7 5.85 -51.88 -28.16
N GLY A 8 6.96 -51.25 -27.73
CA GLY A 8 6.95 -49.83 -27.30
C GLY A 8 6.76 -48.91 -28.51
N PRO A 9 6.30 -47.64 -28.40
CA PRO A 9 6.97 -46.53 -27.66
C PRO A 9 5.94 -45.45 -27.14
N PRO A 10 6.25 -44.16 -26.85
CA PRO A 10 7.53 -43.46 -26.67
C PRO A 10 7.71 -42.79 -25.30
N SER A 11 8.97 -42.49 -24.96
CA SER A 11 9.30 -41.43 -24.02
C SER A 11 9.00 -40.06 -24.64
N PRO A 12 8.32 -39.16 -23.92
CA PRO A 12 8.47 -37.74 -24.13
C PRO A 12 9.39 -37.17 -23.05
N SER A 13 10.67 -36.99 -23.41
CA SER A 13 11.37 -35.78 -22.98
C SER A 13 10.57 -34.59 -23.49
N THR A 14 10.15 -33.70 -22.59
CA THR A 14 10.20 -32.24 -22.79
C THR A 14 9.70 -31.63 -21.49
N GLY A 15 10.59 -30.90 -20.81
CA GLY A 15 10.21 -30.07 -19.69
C GLY A 15 9.06 -29.16 -20.10
N HIS A 16 7.95 -29.24 -19.37
CA HIS A 16 7.01 -28.15 -19.30
C HIS A 16 7.25 -27.48 -17.96
N SER A 17 8.32 -26.69 -17.94
CA SER A 17 8.25 -25.41 -17.24
C SER A 17 6.97 -24.78 -17.73
N ASP A 18 5.94 -24.78 -16.89
CA ASP A 18 4.76 -23.95 -17.02
C ASP A 18 5.23 -22.49 -16.89
N THR A 19 5.94 -22.06 -17.92
CA THR A 19 6.30 -20.68 -18.18
C THR A 19 5.01 -20.11 -18.72
N ARG A 20 4.09 -19.87 -17.78
CA ARG A 20 2.87 -19.10 -18.02
C ARG A 20 3.33 -17.90 -18.84
N PRO A 21 2.77 -17.65 -20.04
CA PRO A 21 3.18 -16.51 -20.82
C PRO A 21 2.87 -15.29 -19.95
N ARG A 22 3.94 -14.66 -19.46
CA ARG A 22 3.89 -13.36 -18.80
C ARG A 22 3.46 -12.41 -19.91
N GLY A 23 2.14 -12.32 -20.11
CA GLY A 23 1.54 -11.29 -20.94
C GLY A 23 2.15 -9.95 -20.55
N PRO A 24 2.24 -9.00 -21.49
CA PRO A 24 3.00 -7.77 -21.31
C PRO A 24 2.65 -7.20 -19.94
N ALA A 25 3.62 -7.27 -19.02
CA ALA A 25 3.42 -6.75 -17.68
C ALA A 25 3.15 -5.27 -17.91
N GLU A 26 1.92 -4.82 -17.64
CA GLU A 26 1.59 -3.40 -17.70
C GLU A 26 2.71 -2.65 -16.98
N PRO A 27 3.33 -1.66 -17.63
CA PRO A 27 4.41 -0.93 -17.01
C PRO A 27 3.91 -0.41 -15.66
N PRO A 28 4.67 -0.61 -14.57
CA PRO A 28 4.25 -0.15 -13.26
C PRO A 28 3.98 1.36 -13.34
N LEU A 29 2.80 1.77 -12.87
CA LEU A 29 2.41 3.18 -12.86
C LEU A 29 3.51 4.02 -12.25
N SER A 30 3.88 5.10 -12.93
CA SER A 30 4.94 5.99 -12.47
C SER A 30 4.55 6.68 -11.16
N ALA A 31 5.53 7.05 -10.34
CA ALA A 31 5.30 7.76 -9.09
C ALA A 31 4.52 9.08 -9.30
N ALA A 32 4.73 9.75 -10.44
CA ALA A 32 4.00 10.97 -10.80
C ALA A 32 2.51 10.70 -11.07
N GLU A 33 2.18 9.60 -11.76
CA GLU A 33 0.80 9.19 -12.00
C GLU A 33 0.10 8.79 -10.69
N LEU A 34 0.78 8.00 -9.84
CA LEU A 34 0.27 7.62 -8.53
C LEU A 34 0.01 8.85 -7.65
N SER A 35 0.93 9.82 -7.67
CA SER A 35 0.78 11.10 -6.96
C SER A 35 -0.39 11.91 -7.51
N GLY A 36 -0.53 11.97 -8.83
CA GLY A 36 -1.64 12.68 -9.50
C GLY A 36 -2.99 12.08 -9.13
N ILE A 37 -3.10 10.75 -9.12
CA ILE A 37 -4.31 10.03 -8.70
C ILE A 37 -4.60 10.31 -7.22
N ALA A 38 -3.60 10.13 -6.35
CA ALA A 38 -3.73 10.33 -4.90
C ALA A 38 -4.20 11.74 -4.55
N ARG A 39 -3.66 12.78 -5.21
CA ARG A 39 -4.07 14.19 -5.01
C ARG A 39 -5.53 14.46 -5.40
N ARG A 40 -6.05 13.75 -6.41
CA ARG A 40 -7.44 13.88 -6.90
C ARG A 40 -8.44 12.96 -6.17
N MET A 41 -7.99 12.23 -5.14
CA MET A 41 -8.86 11.39 -4.33
C MET A 41 -9.38 12.13 -3.11
N THR A 42 -10.67 12.00 -2.84
CA THR A 42 -11.28 12.49 -1.60
C THR A 42 -10.83 11.64 -0.40
N TRP A 43 -10.93 12.21 0.80
CA TRP A 43 -10.65 11.47 2.04
C TRP A 43 -11.49 10.19 2.15
N GLN A 44 -12.78 10.25 1.79
CA GLN A 44 -13.68 9.09 1.78
C GLN A 44 -13.21 7.99 0.83
N GLN A 45 -12.74 8.34 -0.37
CA GLN A 45 -12.20 7.37 -1.33
C GLN A 45 -10.90 6.74 -0.82
N ARG A 46 -10.04 7.51 -0.16
CA ARG A 46 -8.82 6.98 0.48
C ARG A 46 -9.15 6.03 1.64
N ALA A 47 -10.13 6.39 2.47
CA ALA A 47 -10.60 5.53 3.56
C ALA A 47 -11.22 4.23 3.02
N ALA A 48 -12.04 4.31 1.98
CA ALA A 48 -12.63 3.14 1.33
C ALA A 48 -11.57 2.19 0.74
N LEU A 49 -10.50 2.70 0.11
CA LEU A 49 -9.38 1.85 -0.33
C LEU A 49 -8.73 1.10 0.83
N ARG A 50 -8.52 1.76 1.98
CA ARG A 50 -7.94 1.12 3.17
C ARG A 50 -8.85 0.03 3.72
N VAL A 51 -10.16 0.26 3.74
CA VAL A 51 -11.16 -0.73 4.20
C VAL A 51 -11.18 -1.93 3.25
N LEU A 52 -11.25 -1.70 1.94
CA LEU A 52 -11.23 -2.78 0.93
C LEU A 52 -9.97 -3.64 0.98
N ALA A 53 -8.82 -3.05 1.33
CA ALA A 53 -7.56 -3.78 1.44
C ALA A 53 -7.51 -4.70 2.67
N ARG A 54 -8.24 -4.35 3.74
CA ARG A 54 -8.17 -5.02 5.04
C ARG A 54 -9.32 -5.98 5.28
N THR A 55 -10.48 -5.68 4.69
CA THR A 55 -11.73 -6.34 5.03
C THR A 55 -12.38 -6.92 3.77
N PRO A 56 -12.79 -8.20 3.79
CA PRO A 56 -13.68 -8.74 2.77
C PRO A 56 -14.93 -7.87 2.65
N SER A 57 -15.14 -7.31 1.47
CA SER A 57 -16.23 -6.37 1.22
C SER A 57 -17.08 -6.89 0.08
N ARG A 58 -18.39 -6.70 0.16
CA ARG A 58 -19.34 -7.20 -0.83
C ARG A 58 -20.40 -6.15 -1.16
N VAL A 59 -20.92 -6.20 -2.37
CA VAL A 59 -22.15 -5.46 -2.74
C VAL A 59 -23.33 -6.39 -2.57
N ARG A 60 -24.30 -5.95 -1.76
CA ARG A 60 -25.56 -6.65 -1.50
C ARG A 60 -26.73 -5.75 -1.87
N GLN A 61 -27.90 -6.35 -2.05
CA GLN A 61 -29.15 -5.61 -2.23
C GLN A 61 -29.95 -5.62 -0.94
N ARG A 62 -30.55 -4.49 -0.61
CA ARG A 62 -31.56 -4.39 0.45
C ARG A 62 -32.89 -4.98 -0.06
N ASN A 63 -33.83 -5.22 0.85
CA ASN A 63 -35.18 -5.70 0.50
C ASN A 63 -35.92 -4.76 -0.47
N ASN A 64 -35.56 -3.47 -0.50
CA ASN A 64 -36.10 -2.47 -1.43
C ASN A 64 -35.32 -2.39 -2.77
N GLY A 65 -34.42 -3.34 -3.04
CA GLY A 65 -33.60 -3.40 -4.25
C GLY A 65 -32.38 -2.47 -4.27
N SER A 66 -32.21 -1.59 -3.28
CA SER A 66 -31.10 -0.63 -3.26
C SER A 66 -29.77 -1.33 -2.94
N PRO A 67 -28.71 -1.15 -3.76
CA PRO A 67 -27.41 -1.75 -3.48
C PRO A 67 -26.71 -1.03 -2.32
N TYR A 68 -26.04 -1.79 -1.46
CA TYR A 68 -25.18 -1.27 -0.40
C TYR A 68 -23.90 -2.09 -0.31
N VAL A 69 -22.86 -1.48 0.25
CA VAL A 69 -21.60 -2.18 0.54
C VAL A 69 -21.69 -2.77 1.93
N ASP A 70 -21.61 -4.09 1.99
CA ASP A 70 -21.45 -4.86 3.22
C ASP A 70 -19.95 -5.09 3.42
N THR A 71 -19.36 -4.30 4.29
CA THR A 71 -18.05 -4.63 4.86
C THR A 71 -18.36 -5.43 6.12
N GLN A 72 -17.79 -6.63 6.28
CA GLN A 72 -18.07 -7.53 7.43
C GLN A 72 -17.55 -6.98 8.78
N THR A 73 -17.41 -5.66 8.89
CA THR A 73 -16.97 -4.87 10.04
C THR A 73 -17.88 -3.65 10.19
N SER A 74 -17.79 -2.93 11.31
CA SER A 74 -18.51 -1.67 11.55
C SER A 74 -18.07 -0.49 10.66
N SER A 75 -17.19 -0.73 9.68
CA SER A 75 -16.82 0.27 8.69
C SER A 75 -17.97 0.50 7.72
N HIS A 76 -18.07 1.70 7.15
CA HIS A 76 -19.11 2.00 6.17
C HIS A 76 -18.49 2.60 4.91
N ILE A 77 -18.75 1.98 3.77
CA ILE A 77 -18.41 2.51 2.45
C ILE A 77 -19.72 2.86 1.77
N ALA A 78 -19.94 4.14 1.47
CA ALA A 78 -21.10 4.52 0.68
C ALA A 78 -21.01 3.88 -0.72
N ILE A 79 -22.14 3.40 -1.24
CA ILE A 79 -22.20 2.75 -2.56
C ILE A 79 -21.69 3.67 -3.68
N THR A 80 -21.90 4.97 -3.54
CA THR A 80 -21.37 6.00 -4.45
C THR A 80 -19.84 6.10 -4.40
N THR A 81 -19.24 5.98 -3.21
CA THR A 81 -17.79 5.94 -3.03
C THR A 81 -17.20 4.69 -3.66
N TRP A 82 -17.85 3.53 -3.48
CA TRP A 82 -17.48 2.30 -4.18
C TRP A 82 -17.48 2.50 -5.71
N HIS A 83 -18.59 2.99 -6.28
CA HIS A 83 -18.68 3.22 -7.72
C HIS A 83 -17.65 4.23 -8.25
N ALA A 84 -17.26 5.20 -7.43
CA ALA A 84 -16.18 6.12 -7.80
C ALA A 84 -14.82 5.42 -7.87
N LEU A 85 -14.53 4.45 -6.99
CA LEU A 85 -13.30 3.65 -7.04
C LEU A 85 -13.30 2.71 -8.26
N GLU A 86 -14.45 2.12 -8.55
CA GLU A 86 -14.69 1.26 -9.72
C GLU A 86 -14.46 2.03 -11.02
N ARG A 87 -15.09 3.20 -11.20
CA ARG A 87 -14.88 4.07 -12.38
C ARG A 87 -13.44 4.54 -12.55
N LYS A 88 -12.68 4.66 -11.45
CA LYS A 88 -11.25 5.04 -11.50
C LYS A 88 -10.33 3.84 -11.81
N GLY A 89 -10.88 2.63 -11.93
CA GLY A 89 -10.15 1.39 -12.12
C GLY A 89 -9.28 1.01 -10.92
N LEU A 90 -9.64 1.48 -9.72
CA LEU A 90 -8.90 1.17 -8.48
C LEU A 90 -9.45 -0.06 -7.77
N ALA A 91 -10.70 -0.41 -8.05
CA ALA A 91 -11.34 -1.59 -7.51
C ALA A 91 -12.27 -2.18 -8.57
N TYR A 92 -12.60 -3.45 -8.43
CA TYR A 92 -13.49 -4.17 -9.35
C TYR A 92 -14.42 -5.10 -8.58
N ARG A 93 -15.54 -5.44 -9.23
CA ARG A 93 -16.44 -6.50 -8.78
C ARG A 93 -15.90 -7.83 -9.25
N ASP A 94 -15.62 -8.69 -8.28
CA ASP A 94 -15.26 -10.07 -8.54
C ASP A 94 -16.52 -10.85 -8.89
N HIS A 95 -16.77 -10.99 -10.20
CA HIS A 95 -17.93 -11.68 -10.76
C HIS A 95 -17.87 -13.20 -10.64
N THR A 96 -16.74 -13.75 -10.16
CA THR A 96 -16.66 -15.17 -9.82
C THR A 96 -17.60 -15.52 -8.65
N ALA A 97 -17.90 -14.55 -7.79
CA ALA A 97 -18.99 -14.64 -6.82
C ALA A 97 -20.31 -14.27 -7.51
N HIS A 98 -21.17 -15.28 -7.73
CA HIS A 98 -22.44 -15.12 -8.42
C HIS A 98 -23.36 -14.07 -7.74
N PRO A 99 -24.00 -13.14 -8.47
CA PRO A 99 -24.87 -12.11 -7.88
C PRO A 99 -26.07 -12.66 -7.10
N ALA A 100 -26.58 -13.83 -7.49
CA ALA A 100 -27.64 -14.53 -6.77
C ALA A 100 -27.12 -15.36 -5.57
N SER A 101 -25.81 -15.35 -5.31
CA SER A 101 -25.26 -15.89 -4.08
C SER A 101 -25.83 -15.08 -2.91
N LEU A 102 -26.31 -15.77 -1.87
CA LEU A 102 -26.73 -15.17 -0.60
C LEU A 102 -25.66 -14.23 0.00
N LEU A 103 -24.41 -14.43 -0.38
CA LEU A 103 -23.27 -13.65 0.07
C LEU A 103 -23.13 -12.31 -0.66
N GLY A 104 -23.69 -12.13 -1.85
CA GLY A 104 -23.51 -10.94 -2.69
C GLY A 104 -22.19 -10.93 -3.46
N GLN A 105 -22.01 -9.91 -4.31
CA GLN A 105 -20.85 -9.77 -5.20
C GLN A 105 -19.62 -9.30 -4.44
N ARG A 106 -18.51 -10.01 -4.56
CA ARG A 106 -17.27 -9.66 -3.84
C ARG A 106 -16.58 -8.46 -4.48
N LEU A 107 -15.98 -7.61 -3.64
CA LEU A 107 -15.20 -6.45 -4.05
C LEU A 107 -13.71 -6.74 -3.84
N ALA A 108 -12.90 -6.36 -4.82
CA ALA A 108 -11.46 -6.52 -4.77
C ALA A 108 -10.75 -5.29 -5.32
N LEU A 109 -9.51 -5.07 -4.88
CA LEU A 109 -8.63 -4.03 -5.42
C LEU A 109 -7.98 -4.50 -6.72
N THR A 110 -7.84 -3.58 -7.68
CA THR A 110 -7.01 -3.82 -8.86
C THR A 110 -5.53 -3.67 -8.50
N GLY A 111 -4.62 -4.10 -9.39
CA GLY A 111 -3.18 -3.83 -9.23
C GLY A 111 -2.88 -2.33 -9.10
N LYS A 112 -3.58 -1.50 -9.89
CA LYS A 112 -3.54 -0.05 -9.79
C LYS A 112 -4.03 0.47 -8.43
N GLY A 113 -5.15 -0.05 -7.92
CA GLY A 113 -5.67 0.33 -6.60
C GLY A 113 -4.70 0.01 -5.47
N LEU A 114 -4.04 -1.16 -5.55
CA LEU A 114 -3.02 -1.56 -4.59
C LEU A 114 -1.77 -0.66 -4.66
N ALA A 115 -1.31 -0.31 -5.86
CA ALA A 115 -0.19 0.61 -6.04
C ALA A 115 -0.48 2.00 -5.46
N VAL A 116 -1.69 2.54 -5.68
CA VAL A 116 -2.12 3.82 -5.10
C VAL A 116 -2.22 3.73 -3.58
N LEU A 117 -2.73 2.63 -3.02
CA LEU A 117 -2.80 2.42 -1.58
C LEU A 117 -1.40 2.42 -0.95
N ASN A 118 -0.45 1.70 -1.57
CA ASN A 118 0.94 1.65 -1.10
C ASN A 118 1.61 3.03 -1.16
N HIS A 119 1.39 3.77 -2.24
CA HIS A 119 1.87 5.15 -2.37
C HIS A 119 1.30 6.08 -1.27
N LEU A 120 0.00 5.95 -0.96
CA LEU A 120 -0.63 6.70 0.14
C LEU A 120 -0.08 6.32 1.52
N ALA A 121 0.29 5.06 1.73
CA ALA A 121 0.91 4.61 2.98
C ALA A 121 2.31 5.23 3.16
N GLN A 122 3.12 5.23 2.10
CA GLN A 122 4.45 5.87 2.09
C GLN A 122 4.36 7.40 2.22
N ALA A 123 3.32 8.04 1.70
CA ALA A 123 3.12 9.48 1.88
C ALA A 123 2.68 9.86 3.30
N THR A 124 2.15 8.91 4.09
CA THR A 124 1.68 9.18 5.47
C THR A 124 2.83 9.19 6.47
N PHE A 125 3.90 8.45 6.19
CA PHE A 125 5.15 8.53 6.94
C PHE A 125 6.23 8.93 5.94
N PRO A 126 6.68 10.20 5.89
CA PRO A 126 7.95 10.46 5.20
C PRO A 126 8.95 9.47 5.78
N SER A 127 9.78 8.85 4.93
CA SER A 127 10.93 8.09 5.38
C SER A 127 11.80 9.06 6.18
N SER A 128 11.53 9.17 7.48
CA SER A 128 12.36 9.94 8.37
C SER A 128 13.67 9.19 8.42
N VAL A 129 14.61 9.62 7.58
CA VAL A 129 16.01 9.62 7.96
C VAL A 129 16.07 10.58 9.15
N THR A 130 15.66 10.09 10.31
CA THR A 130 15.88 10.77 11.58
C THR A 130 17.39 10.74 11.74
N GLN A 131 18.07 11.81 11.30
CA GLN A 131 19.41 12.10 11.78
C GLN A 131 19.28 12.27 13.29
N LEU A 132 19.56 11.18 14.00
CA LEU A 132 19.60 11.05 15.46
C LEU A 132 20.83 11.75 16.05
N TRP A 133 21.23 12.89 15.47
CA TRP A 133 22.28 13.73 16.02
C TRP A 133 21.64 14.92 16.71
N PRO A 134 21.93 15.17 18.00
CA PRO A 134 21.50 16.40 18.63
C PRO A 134 22.12 17.58 17.86
N PRO A 135 21.40 18.72 17.72
CA PRO A 135 21.99 19.92 17.14
C PRO A 135 23.22 20.29 17.96
N THR A 136 24.30 20.68 17.28
CA THR A 136 25.53 21.15 17.92
C THR A 136 25.16 22.20 18.97
N PRO A 137 25.57 22.04 20.24
CA PRO A 137 25.15 22.96 21.29
C PRO A 137 25.64 24.38 20.95
N PRO A 138 24.83 25.41 21.22
CA PRO A 138 25.21 26.77 20.90
C PRO A 138 26.42 27.23 21.73
N ARG A 139 27.29 28.04 21.11
CA ARG A 139 28.66 28.39 21.58
C ARG A 139 28.77 28.96 22.99
N HIS A 140 27.68 29.44 23.59
CA HIS A 140 27.68 29.99 24.95
C HIS A 140 27.72 28.91 26.04
N PHE A 141 27.46 27.63 25.72
CA PHE A 141 27.53 26.53 26.69
C PHE A 141 28.93 25.96 26.92
N THR A 142 29.93 26.36 26.14
CA THR A 142 31.34 25.94 26.31
C THR A 142 32.20 26.96 27.06
N ALA A 143 31.62 28.03 27.58
CA ALA A 143 32.36 28.99 28.40
C ALA A 143 32.55 28.42 29.81
N HIS A 144 33.68 27.75 30.04
CA HIS A 144 34.18 27.55 31.40
C HIS A 144 34.34 28.93 32.07
N PRO A 145 33.90 29.14 33.33
CA PRO A 145 34.27 30.34 34.05
C PRO A 145 35.78 30.32 34.28
N SER A 146 36.50 31.13 33.52
CA SER A 146 37.90 31.44 33.80
C SER A 146 37.96 32.09 35.18
N ALA A 147 38.55 31.40 36.15
CA ALA A 147 38.91 32.00 37.42
C ALA A 147 39.86 33.18 37.14
N GLN A 148 39.35 34.40 37.24
CA GLN A 148 40.19 35.59 37.35
C GLN A 148 40.71 35.66 38.79
N ASP A 149 41.79 34.94 39.06
CA ASP A 149 42.57 35.20 40.26
C ASP A 149 43.31 36.53 40.12
N GLY A 150 43.12 37.36 41.14
CA GLY A 150 43.45 38.78 41.18
C GLY A 150 44.93 39.08 41.02
N SER A 151 45.23 40.00 40.10
CA SER A 151 46.45 40.80 40.16
C SER A 151 46.17 42.06 40.98
N ALA A 152 46.58 42.04 42.25
CA ALA A 152 46.67 43.22 43.08
C ALA A 152 47.85 44.11 42.59
N PRO A 153 47.65 45.43 42.40
CA PRO A 153 48.75 46.33 42.08
C PRO A 153 49.60 46.60 43.34
N SER A 154 50.82 46.09 43.34
CA SER A 154 51.83 46.42 44.34
C SER A 154 52.45 47.78 44.02
N THR A 155 52.06 48.79 44.79
CA THR A 155 52.76 50.08 44.86
C THR A 155 52.90 50.48 46.32
N ARG A 156 54.13 50.54 46.84
CA ARG A 156 54.85 51.82 46.98
C ARG A 156 56.20 51.65 47.70
N ARG A 157 57.20 52.21 47.04
CA ARG A 157 58.57 52.61 47.42
C ARG A 157 58.75 53.16 48.86
N ARG A 158 59.93 52.77 49.39
CA ARG A 158 60.93 53.53 50.18
C ARG A 158 60.63 53.82 51.64
#